data_AF-A0A0E9LQ08-F1
#
_entry.id   AF-A0A0E9LQ08-F1
#
_cell.length_a   1.000
_cell.length_b   1.000
_cell.length_c   1.000
_cell.angle_alpha   90.00
_cell.angle_beta   90.00
_cell.angle_gamma   90.00
#
_symmetry.space_group_name_H-M   'P 1'
#
loop_
_entity.id
_entity.type
_entity.pdbx_description
1 polymer ?
#
loop_
_entity_poly.entity_id
_entity_poly.type
_entity_poly.pdbx_seq_one_letter_code
_entity_poly.pdbx_strand_id
1 'polypeptide(L)'
;MNEAARTIPLSVRNRIAGEVTMTFDLGYYYGQHAPYLEDRETGAFINLLHENTYTYTVSETGDNHDRFVLNFYLVSTDLETPGADETDAGSSISIKSLSGKVLVSMSPELAQAENAMVEVYTIDGRKVDALPVRSSRTLLFLPNEKSVFIIRAVADKVVKSERVIYSGK
;
A
#
# COMPACT_ATOMS: atom_id res chain seq x y z
N MET A 1 11.25 16.42 -1.63
CA MET A 1 11.72 15.01 -1.66
C MET A 1 11.09 14.33 -0.47
N ASN A 2 10.36 13.22 -0.67
CA ASN A 2 9.90 12.41 0.45
C ASN A 2 11.12 11.74 1.10
N GLU A 3 11.27 11.93 2.40
CA GLU A 3 12.34 11.33 3.19
C GLU A 3 12.09 9.81 3.31
N ALA A 4 13.13 8.99 3.15
CA ALA A 4 13.00 7.55 3.35
C ALA A 4 12.72 7.30 4.83
N ALA A 5 11.60 6.65 5.14
CA ALA A 5 11.24 6.35 6.53
C ALA A 5 12.16 5.29 7.16
N ARG A 6 12.79 4.47 6.31
CA ARG A 6 13.83 3.53 6.72
C ARG A 6 14.74 3.17 5.55
N THR A 7 16.03 2.99 5.84
CA THR A 7 17.01 2.48 4.88
C THR A 7 17.67 1.21 5.45
N ILE A 8 17.92 0.23 4.58
CA ILE A 8 18.59 -1.03 4.94
C ILE A 8 19.70 -1.29 3.92
N PRO A 9 20.99 -1.24 4.30
CA PRO A 9 22.07 -1.62 3.40
C PRO A 9 22.06 -3.12 3.13
N LEU A 10 22.36 -3.50 1.89
CA LEU A 10 22.50 -4.90 1.47
C LEU A 10 23.97 -5.20 1.22
N SER A 11 24.46 -6.24 1.89
CA SER A 11 25.78 -6.78 1.64
C SER A 11 25.71 -7.92 0.63
N VAL A 12 26.54 -7.85 -0.41
CA VAL A 12 26.71 -8.93 -1.38
C VAL A 12 28.13 -9.47 -1.30
N ARG A 13 28.29 -10.76 -1.55
CA ARG A 13 29.59 -11.40 -1.66
C ARG A 13 29.69 -12.15 -2.98
N ASN A 14 30.45 -11.60 -3.91
CA ASN A 14 30.63 -12.17 -5.23
C ASN A 14 31.97 -12.91 -5.31
N ARG A 15 31.94 -14.18 -5.73
CA ARG A 15 33.15 -15.03 -5.82
C ARG A 15 33.70 -15.15 -7.23
N ILE A 16 32.91 -14.78 -8.23
CA ILE A 16 33.23 -14.90 -9.65
C ILE A 16 32.76 -13.61 -10.33
N ALA A 17 33.53 -13.14 -11.31
CA ALA A 17 33.15 -12.02 -12.17
C ALA A 17 32.06 -12.44 -13.16
N GLY A 18 31.18 -11.52 -13.56
CA GLY A 18 30.10 -11.80 -14.50
C GLY A 18 28.78 -11.14 -14.10
N GLU A 19 27.70 -11.53 -14.78
CA GLU A 19 26.37 -11.02 -14.48
C GLU A 19 25.74 -11.75 -13.29
N VAL A 20 25.14 -10.96 -12.39
CA VAL A 20 24.42 -11.44 -11.22
C VAL A 20 23.05 -10.79 -11.21
N THR A 21 22.01 -11.61 -11.04
CA THR A 21 20.64 -11.14 -10.87
C THR A 21 20.21 -11.30 -9.42
N MET A 22 19.72 -10.21 -8.83
CA MET A 22 19.02 -10.20 -7.56
C MET A 22 17.52 -10.31 -7.81
N THR A 23 16.84 -11.17 -7.05
CA THR A 23 15.39 -11.31 -7.07
C THR A 23 14.84 -11.05 -5.68
N PHE A 24 13.83 -10.20 -5.59
CA PHE A 24 13.20 -9.79 -4.35
C PHE A 24 11.82 -10.43 -4.25
N ASP A 25 11.66 -11.36 -3.30
CA ASP A 25 10.35 -11.91 -2.96
C ASP A 25 9.66 -10.99 -1.96
N LEU A 26 8.64 -10.28 -2.44
CA LEU A 26 7.81 -9.37 -1.64
C LEU A 26 6.45 -9.99 -1.29
N GLY A 27 6.24 -11.29 -1.51
CA GLY A 27 4.94 -11.96 -1.33
C GLY A 27 4.36 -11.87 0.09
N TYR A 28 5.20 -11.57 1.09
CA TYR A 28 4.82 -11.37 2.49
C TYR A 28 5.03 -9.92 2.99
N TYR A 29 5.44 -9.02 2.10
CA TYR A 29 5.69 -7.63 2.44
C TYR A 29 4.40 -6.82 2.27
N TYR A 30 3.73 -6.52 3.39
CA TYR A 30 2.50 -5.70 3.43
C TYR A 30 2.72 -4.36 4.15
N GLY A 31 3.95 -3.84 4.05
CA GLY A 31 4.35 -2.62 4.73
C GLY A 31 3.67 -1.38 4.15
N GLN A 32 3.64 -0.31 4.95
CA GLN A 32 3.15 1.01 4.54
C GLN A 32 4.13 1.77 3.64
N HIS A 33 5.20 1.11 3.22
CA HIS A 33 6.32 1.73 2.52
C HIS A 33 6.52 1.03 1.18
N ALA A 34 6.79 1.79 0.13
CA ALA A 34 7.24 1.23 -1.13
C ALA A 34 8.74 0.94 -0.99
N PRO A 35 9.16 -0.33 -1.17
CA PRO A 35 10.57 -0.69 -1.22
C PRO A 35 11.17 -0.29 -2.57
N TYR A 36 12.31 0.39 -2.51
CA TYR A 36 13.15 0.72 -3.65
C TYR A 36 14.54 0.12 -3.46
N LEU A 37 15.11 -0.45 -4.51
CA LEU A 37 16.53 -0.79 -4.56
C LEU A 37 17.30 0.39 -5.14
N GLU A 38 18.32 0.84 -4.43
CA GLU A 38 19.33 1.78 -4.91
C GLU A 38 20.63 1.02 -5.15
N ASP A 39 21.19 1.14 -6.37
CA ASP A 39 22.57 0.78 -6.69
C ASP A 39 23.39 2.08 -6.72
N ARG A 40 24.18 2.32 -5.69
CA ARG A 40 24.98 3.54 -5.53
C ARG A 40 26.13 3.67 -6.50
N GLU A 41 26.55 2.57 -7.10
CA GLU A 41 27.65 2.58 -8.08
C GLU A 41 27.17 3.14 -9.41
N THR A 42 25.97 2.72 -9.85
CA THR A 42 25.39 3.13 -11.13
C THR A 42 24.39 4.29 -10.99
N GLY A 43 23.90 4.54 -9.78
CA GLY A 43 22.79 5.45 -9.52
C GLY A 43 21.42 4.86 -9.86
N ALA A 44 21.33 3.55 -10.19
CA ALA A 44 20.06 2.93 -10.49
C ALA A 44 19.13 2.94 -9.27
N PHE A 45 17.85 3.20 -9.51
CA PHE A 45 16.85 3.34 -8.45
C PHE A 45 15.52 2.72 -8.89
N ILE A 46 15.17 1.58 -8.29
CA ILE A 46 14.18 0.66 -8.85
C ILE A 46 13.07 0.44 -7.84
N ASN A 47 11.83 0.64 -8.28
CA ASN A 47 10.66 0.33 -7.47
C ASN A 47 10.40 -1.18 -7.49
N LEU A 48 10.66 -1.85 -6.35
CA LEU A 48 10.61 -3.30 -6.25
C LEU A 48 9.19 -3.88 -6.28
N LEU A 49 8.15 -3.04 -6.19
CA LEU A 49 6.75 -3.46 -6.39
C LEU A 49 6.40 -3.63 -7.88
N HIS A 50 7.11 -2.95 -8.78
CA HIS A 50 6.88 -3.01 -10.23
C HIS A 50 7.87 -3.94 -10.92
N GLU A 51 9.14 -3.85 -10.51
CA GLU A 51 10.22 -4.67 -11.04
C GLU A 51 11.00 -5.25 -9.86
N ASN A 52 10.76 -6.54 -9.57
CA ASN A 52 11.33 -7.20 -8.40
C ASN A 52 12.65 -7.93 -8.69
N THR A 53 13.26 -7.65 -9.84
CA THR A 53 14.54 -8.21 -10.27
C THR A 53 15.51 -7.11 -10.67
N TYR A 54 16.78 -7.26 -10.34
CA TYR A 54 17.83 -6.34 -10.82
C TYR A 54 19.09 -7.11 -11.20
N THR A 55 19.65 -6.83 -12.36
CA THR A 55 20.88 -7.47 -12.84
C THR A 55 22.01 -6.45 -12.86
N TYR A 56 23.17 -6.86 -12.35
CA TYR A 56 24.39 -6.05 -12.36
C TYR A 56 25.61 -6.90 -12.72
N THR A 57 26.64 -6.23 -13.23
CA THR A 57 27.91 -6.88 -13.57
C THR A 57 28.91 -6.76 -12.42
N VAL A 58 29.53 -7.89 -12.09
CA VAL A 58 30.63 -8.01 -11.13
C VAL A 58 31.95 -7.95 -11.89
N SER A 59 32.68 -6.85 -11.74
CA SER A 59 34.07 -6.69 -12.22
C SER A 59 35.09 -7.12 -11.16
N GLU A 60 34.79 -6.85 -9.88
CA GLU A 60 35.65 -7.16 -8.74
C GLU A 60 34.97 -8.15 -7.79
N THR A 61 35.69 -9.20 -7.38
CA THR A 61 35.20 -10.19 -6.43
C THR A 61 35.51 -9.78 -5.00
N GLY A 62 34.71 -10.27 -4.06
CA GLY A 62 34.81 -9.92 -2.65
C GLY A 62 33.46 -9.52 -2.05
N ASP A 63 33.55 -8.93 -0.86
CA ASP A 63 32.41 -8.40 -0.14
C ASP A 63 32.18 -6.94 -0.52
N ASN A 64 30.93 -6.57 -0.80
CA ASN A 64 30.52 -5.19 -1.01
C ASN A 64 29.33 -4.90 -0.10
N HIS A 65 29.53 -4.00 0.86
CA HIS A 65 28.56 -3.67 1.89
C HIS A 65 27.79 -2.37 1.61
N ASP A 66 28.31 -1.55 0.69
CA ASP A 66 27.91 -0.15 0.56
C ASP A 66 27.24 0.18 -0.78
N ARG A 67 27.28 -0.74 -1.74
CA ARG A 67 26.72 -0.53 -3.08
C ARG A 67 25.20 -0.52 -3.11
N PHE A 68 24.58 -1.48 -2.43
CA PHE A 68 23.14 -1.69 -2.55
C PHE A 68 22.41 -1.25 -1.29
N VAL A 69 21.34 -0.48 -1.44
CA VAL A 69 20.50 -0.04 -0.32
C VAL A 69 19.03 -0.24 -0.66
N LEU A 70 18.29 -0.83 0.28
CA LEU A 70 16.84 -0.82 0.25
C LEU A 70 16.33 0.44 0.94
N ASN A 71 15.62 1.26 0.19
CA ASN A 71 14.96 2.44 0.69
C ASN A 71 13.46 2.16 0.84
N PHE A 72 12.91 2.42 2.02
CA PHE A 72 11.50 2.26 2.31
C PHE A 72 10.88 3.64 2.46
N TYR A 73 10.32 4.15 1.37
CA TYR A 73 9.57 5.41 1.41
C TYR A 73 8.16 5.12 1.83
N LEU A 74 7.63 5.91 2.76
CA LEU A 74 6.19 5.89 3.01
C LEU A 74 5.50 6.04 1.66
N VAL A 75 4.61 5.10 1.34
CA VAL A 75 3.64 5.36 0.29
C VAL A 75 2.71 6.38 0.91
N SER A 76 3.02 7.67 0.74
CA SER A 76 2.14 8.75 1.15
C SER A 76 0.96 8.78 0.18
N THR A 77 0.13 7.76 0.21
CA THR A 77 -1.29 8.06 0.17
C THR A 77 -1.61 8.40 1.61
N ASP A 78 -1.48 9.69 1.96
CA ASP A 78 -2.29 10.17 3.08
C ASP A 78 -3.70 9.62 2.87
N LEU A 79 -4.34 9.12 3.93
CA LEU A 79 -5.74 8.74 3.84
C LEU A 79 -6.46 9.92 3.19
N GLU A 80 -7.33 9.66 2.20
CA GLU A 80 -8.10 10.74 1.59
C GLU A 80 -8.75 11.52 2.71
N THR A 81 -8.23 12.72 2.93
CA THR A 81 -8.82 13.68 3.83
C THR A 81 -10.06 14.21 3.13
N PRO A 82 -11.13 14.49 3.88
CA PRO A 82 -12.31 15.11 3.30
C PRO A 82 -11.88 16.32 2.44
N GLY A 83 -12.35 16.36 1.20
CA GLY A 83 -12.12 17.50 0.32
C GLY A 83 -12.71 18.80 0.90
N ALA A 84 -12.44 19.94 0.25
CA ALA A 84 -12.90 21.25 0.76
C ALA A 84 -14.43 21.35 0.98
N ASP A 85 -15.20 20.52 0.29
CA ASP A 85 -16.67 20.43 0.40
C ASP A 85 -17.18 19.22 1.20
N GLU A 86 -16.27 18.44 1.79
CA GLU A 86 -16.56 17.24 2.56
C GLU A 86 -16.26 17.44 4.05
N THR A 87 -16.86 16.62 4.91
CA THR A 87 -16.71 16.67 6.36
C THR A 87 -16.21 15.33 6.88
N ASP A 88 -15.24 15.36 7.79
CA ASP A 88 -14.77 14.15 8.46
C ASP A 88 -15.89 13.52 9.28
N ALA A 89 -16.10 12.20 9.10
CA ALA A 89 -17.18 11.51 9.76
C ALA A 89 -16.98 11.24 11.25
N GLY A 90 -15.77 11.46 11.79
CA GLY A 90 -15.44 11.17 13.19
C GLY A 90 -15.82 9.74 13.59
N SER A 91 -16.70 9.62 14.58
CA SER A 91 -17.24 8.34 15.07
C SER A 91 -18.53 7.88 14.37
N SER A 92 -19.14 8.73 13.53
CA SER A 92 -20.38 8.44 12.79
C SER A 92 -20.16 7.40 11.70
N ILE A 93 -18.92 7.22 11.26
CA ILE A 93 -18.48 6.12 10.40
C ILE A 93 -17.32 5.37 11.06
N SER A 94 -17.39 4.04 11.06
CA SER A 94 -16.32 3.16 11.51
C SER A 94 -16.05 2.09 10.46
N ILE A 95 -14.78 1.93 10.08
CA ILE A 95 -14.34 0.91 9.13
C ILE A 95 -13.40 -0.01 9.91
N LYS A 96 -13.69 -1.33 9.91
CA LYS A 96 -12.91 -2.32 10.66
C LYS A 96 -12.58 -3.51 9.77
N SER A 97 -11.32 -3.94 9.79
CA SER A 97 -10.90 -5.19 9.16
C SER A 97 -11.31 -6.40 10.00
N LEU A 98 -11.83 -7.43 9.35
CA LEU A 98 -12.30 -8.70 9.94
C LEU A 98 -11.86 -9.88 9.08
N SER A 99 -10.68 -10.44 9.35
CA SER A 99 -10.18 -11.72 8.77
C SER A 99 -10.53 -11.92 7.29
N GLY A 100 -10.16 -10.96 6.45
CA GLY A 100 -10.41 -10.96 5.00
C GLY A 100 -11.69 -10.31 4.52
N LYS A 101 -12.38 -9.62 5.42
CA LYS A 101 -13.55 -8.79 5.12
C LYS A 101 -13.37 -7.42 5.75
N VAL A 102 -14.16 -6.46 5.31
CA VAL A 102 -14.24 -5.14 5.93
C VAL A 102 -15.67 -4.92 6.38
N LEU A 103 -15.84 -4.56 7.65
CA LEU A 103 -17.11 -4.08 8.17
C LEU A 103 -17.08 -2.56 8.21
N VAL A 104 -17.93 -1.94 7.40
CA VAL A 104 -18.23 -0.51 7.47
C VAL A 104 -19.52 -0.34 8.25
N SER A 105 -19.47 0.45 9.32
CA SER A 105 -20.62 0.84 10.12
C SER A 105 -20.84 2.34 9.98
N MET A 106 -22.08 2.74 9.69
CA MET A 106 -22.50 4.13 9.61
C MET A 106 -23.61 4.38 10.63
N SER A 107 -23.76 5.62 11.09
CA SER A 107 -24.94 6.00 11.87
C SER A 107 -26.22 5.78 11.06
N PRO A 108 -27.37 5.54 11.71
CA PRO A 108 -28.63 5.29 11.01
C PRO A 108 -29.06 6.41 10.05
N GLU A 109 -28.69 7.65 10.37
CA GLU A 109 -28.98 8.83 9.56
C GLU A 109 -28.15 8.83 8.28
N LEU A 110 -26.84 8.58 8.39
CA LEU A 110 -25.94 8.52 7.24
C LEU A 110 -26.21 7.31 6.34
N ALA A 111 -26.60 6.17 6.92
CA ALA A 111 -26.93 4.97 6.16
C ALA A 111 -28.22 5.11 5.33
N GLN A 112 -29.05 6.11 5.62
CA GLN A 112 -30.25 6.45 4.86
C GLN A 112 -30.05 7.63 3.91
N ALA A 113 -28.84 8.21 3.86
CA ALA A 113 -28.52 9.24 2.88
C ALA A 113 -28.65 8.68 1.45
N GLU A 114 -29.12 9.52 0.53
CA GLU A 114 -29.37 9.14 -0.86
C GLU A 114 -28.08 8.66 -1.55
N ASN A 115 -26.94 9.27 -1.20
CA ASN A 115 -25.64 8.98 -1.78
C ASN A 115 -24.72 8.19 -0.85
N ALA A 116 -25.27 7.32 0.00
CA ALA A 116 -24.48 6.48 0.89
C ALA A 116 -23.79 5.32 0.14
N MET A 117 -22.47 5.37 0.05
CA MET A 117 -21.62 4.44 -0.72
C MET A 117 -20.39 4.02 0.07
N VAL A 118 -19.91 2.81 -0.19
CA VAL A 118 -18.57 2.36 0.19
C VAL A 118 -17.80 2.02 -1.07
N GLU A 119 -16.62 2.61 -1.20
CA GLU A 119 -15.72 2.45 -2.32
C GLU A 119 -14.43 1.76 -1.83
N VAL A 120 -13.88 0.91 -2.70
CA VAL A 120 -12.63 0.20 -2.45
C VAL A 120 -11.65 0.61 -3.53
N TYR A 121 -10.46 1.01 -3.12
CA TYR A 121 -9.36 1.36 -4.00
C TYR A 121 -8.16 0.49 -3.69
N THR A 122 -7.36 0.19 -4.70
CA THR A 122 -5.99 -0.27 -4.49
C THR A 122 -5.12 0.86 -3.92
N ILE A 123 -3.95 0.52 -3.39
CA ILE A 123 -3.02 1.50 -2.80
C ILE A 123 -2.47 2.51 -3.83
N ASP A 124 -2.47 2.19 -5.12
CA ASP A 124 -2.13 3.10 -6.23
C ASP A 124 -3.31 4.01 -6.65
N GLY A 125 -4.45 3.96 -5.95
CA GLY A 125 -5.60 4.85 -6.16
C GLY A 125 -6.58 4.37 -7.23
N ARG A 126 -6.41 3.16 -7.78
CA ARG A 126 -7.37 2.60 -8.74
C ARG A 126 -8.60 2.06 -8.01
N LYS A 127 -9.79 2.55 -8.37
CA LYS A 127 -11.06 2.02 -7.86
C LYS A 127 -11.23 0.56 -8.29
N VAL A 128 -11.49 -0.34 -7.33
CA VAL A 128 -11.71 -1.78 -7.58
C VAL A 128 -13.15 -2.20 -7.34
N ASP A 129 -13.86 -1.54 -6.43
CA ASP A 129 -15.27 -1.85 -6.14
C ASP A 129 -16.00 -0.62 -5.58
N ALA A 130 -17.33 -0.62 -5.69
CA ALA A 130 -18.20 0.39 -5.10
C ALA A 130 -19.59 -0.22 -4.81
N LEU A 131 -20.06 -0.09 -3.57
CA LEU A 131 -21.30 -0.69 -3.10
C LEU A 131 -22.20 0.37 -2.44
N PRO A 132 -23.51 0.42 -2.76
CA PRO A 132 -24.44 1.26 -2.04
C PRO A 132 -24.68 0.73 -0.63
N VAL A 133 -24.74 1.65 0.33
CA VAL A 133 -25.10 1.35 1.71
C VAL A 133 -26.62 1.23 1.79
N ARG A 134 -27.09 0.07 2.27
CA ARG A 134 -28.53 -0.24 2.40
C ARG A 134 -28.98 -0.35 3.85
N SER A 135 -28.04 -0.32 4.79
CA SER A 135 -28.27 -0.45 6.23
C SER A 135 -27.07 0.14 6.98
N SER A 136 -27.19 0.28 8.30
CA SER A 136 -26.11 0.80 9.15
C SER A 136 -24.83 -0.05 9.15
N ARG A 137 -24.85 -1.25 8.57
CA ARG A 137 -23.69 -2.15 8.49
C ARG A 137 -23.55 -2.74 7.10
N THR A 138 -22.41 -2.47 6.48
CA THR A 138 -22.04 -3.02 5.17
C THR A 138 -20.83 -3.91 5.35
N LEU A 139 -20.94 -5.17 4.93
CA LEU A 139 -19.83 -6.11 4.91
C LEU A 139 -19.29 -6.22 3.49
N LEU A 140 -18.03 -5.85 3.30
CA LEU A 140 -17.32 -5.95 2.03
C LEU A 140 -16.37 -7.13 2.03
N PHE A 141 -16.30 -7.80 0.89
CA PHE A 141 -15.31 -8.83 0.63
C PHE A 141 -14.22 -8.20 -0.23
N LEU A 142 -13.00 -8.20 0.27
CA LEU A 142 -11.88 -7.71 -0.51
C LEU A 142 -11.54 -8.73 -1.61
N PRO A 143 -10.99 -8.28 -2.75
CA PRO A 143 -10.43 -9.19 -3.74
C PRO A 143 -9.50 -10.21 -3.08
N ASN A 144 -9.55 -11.47 -3.53
CA ASN A 144 -8.75 -12.56 -2.94
C ASN A 144 -7.27 -12.47 -3.36
N GLU A 145 -6.66 -11.32 -3.10
CA GLU A 145 -5.30 -10.96 -3.45
C GLU A 145 -4.65 -10.31 -2.24
N LYS A 146 -3.47 -10.81 -1.88
CA LYS A 146 -2.71 -10.33 -0.74
C LYS A 146 -2.22 -8.92 -1.02
N SER A 147 -2.89 -7.91 -0.48
CA SER A 147 -2.65 -6.50 -0.83
C SER A 147 -3.16 -5.52 0.23
N VAL A 148 -2.89 -4.25 0.00
CA VAL A 148 -3.38 -3.11 0.79
C VAL A 148 -4.47 -2.41 -0.01
N PHE A 149 -5.60 -2.15 0.65
CA PHE A 149 -6.75 -1.45 0.07
C PHE A 149 -7.05 -0.18 0.86
N ILE A 150 -7.55 0.84 0.18
CA ILE A 150 -8.17 2.01 0.79
C ILE A 150 -9.68 1.83 0.72
N ILE A 151 -10.33 1.91 1.87
CA ILE A 151 -11.78 1.84 2.00
C ILE A 151 -12.29 3.24 2.27
N ARG A 152 -13.11 3.77 1.36
CA ARG A 152 -13.69 5.09 1.48
C ARG A 152 -15.19 4.95 1.64
N ALA A 153 -15.71 5.44 2.74
CA ALA A 153 -17.13 5.45 3.05
C ALA A 153 -17.65 6.88 2.93
N VAL A 154 -18.68 7.07 2.11
CA VAL A 154 -19.25 8.37 1.75
C VAL A 154 -20.74 8.34 2.03
N ALA A 155 -21.26 9.37 2.69
CA ALA A 155 -22.69 9.61 2.83
C ALA A 155 -22.92 11.11 2.62
N ASP A 156 -23.43 11.46 1.43
CA ASP A 156 -23.48 12.83 0.92
C ASP A 156 -22.10 13.52 1.00
N LYS A 157 -21.91 14.44 1.94
CA LYS A 157 -20.64 15.16 2.16
C LYS A 157 -19.81 14.59 3.30
N VAL A 158 -20.32 13.60 4.04
CA VAL A 158 -19.62 13.02 5.19
C VAL A 158 -18.78 11.85 4.72
N VAL A 159 -17.48 11.92 4.95
CA VAL A 159 -16.51 10.96 4.41
C VAL A 159 -15.62 10.40 5.51
N LYS A 160 -15.27 9.13 5.38
CA LYS A 160 -14.18 8.50 6.12
C LYS A 160 -13.42 7.53 5.25
N SER A 161 -12.10 7.61 5.34
CA SER A 161 -11.20 6.71 4.64
C SER A 161 -10.35 5.93 5.64
N GLU A 162 -10.21 4.63 5.44
CA GLU A 162 -9.34 3.77 6.24
C GLU A 162 -8.55 2.83 5.35
N ARG A 163 -7.28 2.63 5.70
CA ARG A 163 -6.42 1.67 5.02
C ARG A 163 -6.57 0.29 5.65
N VAL A 164 -6.84 -0.71 4.83
CA VAL A 164 -7.02 -2.10 5.23
C VAL A 164 -5.96 -2.98 4.59
N ILE A 165 -5.29 -3.78 5.41
CA ILE A 165 -4.34 -4.80 4.95
C ILE A 165 -5.09 -6.13 4.85
N TYR A 166 -5.00 -6.79 3.69
CA TYR A 166 -5.51 -8.14 3.50
C TYR A 166 -4.37 -9.12 3.21
N SER A 167 -4.21 -10.10 4.10
CA SER A 167 -3.11 -11.07 4.03
C SER A 167 -3.46 -12.37 3.29
N GLY A 168 -4.58 -12.41 2.54
CA GLY A 168 -5.04 -13.63 1.86
C GLY A 168 -5.53 -14.70 2.83
N LYS A 169 -6.07 -15.81 2.31
CA LYS A 169 -6.23 -17.07 3.06
C LYS A 169 -5.19 -18.07 2.62
#